data_AF-A0A8H3V922-F1
#
_entry.id   AF-A0A8H3V922-F1
#
_cell.length_a   1.000
_cell.length_b   1.000
_cell.length_c   1.000
_cell.angle_alpha   90.00
_cell.angle_beta   90.00
_cell.angle_gamma   90.00
#
_symmetry.space_group_name_H-M   'P 1'
#
loop_
_entity.id
_entity.type
_entity.pdbx_description
1 polymer ?
#
loop_
_entity_poly.entity_id
_entity_poly.type
_entity_poly.pdbx_seq_one_letter_code
_entity_poly.pdbx_strand_id
1 'polypeptide(L)'
;MSQISFRSLADLRIPGRPDRPLTLDGKPLSVIEESTRDNNSDALDLTAAIGVATVLHDWCLEALFALLDIDNWFSFTWILTLNQGAENEGKIEIGRIRNQITMGTLGKDEHWEVMMTFDISPLEDNPSGGLWVPNIKETMLGNRNVEDKAEVEKMGISFVKDLLANRRWLTGKNMRHEFFVESPNIGVDPWEDGMRMNPHWLYETLDLAKCTTCKSTAESGKSLNRCGTVYQVVKYHRDEEHPHAITKKYDSKKPPLTEEQQEERGAVCMDNLNTYAGIYRPCFIWEPETPKEIEHHRGLLEAEALRVEKFIQEQIEQALTEGTDIFNELKAVNEKIRQANAEAKLANPRAGRKQEKTTEKVFKEEVFKRTSKKGGMDFITYANICENLLFPYVDAIQKQYPSREVWITQDNAGLHHKAIRYLHSQGKGKEYRFAAIAAKSLDLYNIKECIGGFRRLLGIKNDHNHITSATKAVREVTAERVIELWELEAIDDIIEKFASYQCWAAKAMTCIEYNGRNDFHG
;
A
#
# COMPACT_ATOMS: atom_id res chain seq x y z
N MET A 1 25.02 20.86 -38.20
CA MET A 1 24.67 20.31 -36.88
C MET A 1 23.82 21.36 -36.19
N SER A 2 22.55 21.08 -35.92
CA SER A 2 21.74 21.97 -35.10
C SER A 2 22.23 21.87 -33.66
N GLN A 3 22.49 23.01 -33.03
CA GLN A 3 22.90 23.10 -31.64
C GLN A 3 21.64 23.11 -30.75
N ILE A 4 21.62 22.29 -29.70
CA ILE A 4 20.59 22.42 -28.65
C ILE A 4 20.82 23.75 -27.94
N SER A 5 19.76 24.55 -27.80
CA SER A 5 19.79 25.78 -27.02
C SER A 5 19.33 25.49 -25.60
N PHE A 6 20.06 25.99 -24.61
CA PHE A 6 19.76 25.80 -23.20
C PHE A 6 19.27 27.12 -22.59
N ARG A 7 18.14 27.05 -21.89
CA ARG A 7 17.64 28.14 -21.07
C ARG A 7 18.19 28.01 -19.67
N SER A 8 19.02 28.97 -19.27
CA SER A 8 19.48 29.08 -17.88
C SER A 8 18.30 29.38 -16.96
N LEU A 9 18.25 28.68 -15.83
CA LEU A 9 17.31 28.90 -14.72
C LEU A 9 18.07 29.33 -13.46
N ALA A 10 19.19 30.03 -13.61
CA ALA A 10 20.08 30.43 -12.51
C ALA A 10 19.40 31.28 -11.43
N ASP A 11 18.30 31.97 -11.75
CA ASP A 11 17.51 32.79 -10.81
C ASP A 11 16.39 32.00 -10.12
N LEU A 12 16.12 30.78 -10.54
CA LEU A 12 15.08 29.94 -9.97
C LEU A 12 15.48 29.49 -8.56
N ARG A 13 14.52 29.53 -7.62
CA ARG A 13 14.72 29.13 -6.22
C ARG A 13 13.59 28.22 -5.78
N ILE A 14 13.90 27.29 -4.87
CA ILE A 14 12.88 26.53 -4.16
C ILE A 14 12.08 27.52 -3.29
N PRO A 15 10.73 27.51 -3.34
CA PRO A 15 9.93 28.38 -2.48
C PRO A 15 10.26 28.17 -1.00
N GLY A 16 10.38 29.28 -0.26
CA GLY A 16 10.84 29.27 1.14
C GLY A 16 12.36 29.22 1.32
N ARG A 17 13.16 29.12 0.23
CA ARG A 17 14.63 29.10 0.26
C ARG A 17 15.25 30.02 -0.81
N PRO A 18 15.05 31.35 -0.71
CA PRO A 18 15.49 32.30 -1.74
C PRO A 18 17.02 32.39 -1.89
N ASP A 19 17.76 32.06 -0.83
CA ASP A 19 19.21 32.29 -0.77
C ASP A 19 20.06 31.17 -1.39
N ARG A 20 19.45 30.09 -1.90
CA ARG A 20 20.15 28.94 -2.46
C ARG A 20 19.91 28.80 -3.96
N PRO A 21 20.89 29.17 -4.82
CA PRO A 21 20.83 28.88 -6.24
C PRO A 21 20.70 27.38 -6.50
N LEU A 22 19.92 27.01 -7.51
CA LEU A 22 19.76 25.61 -7.90
C LEU A 22 20.88 25.19 -8.83
N THR A 23 21.50 24.05 -8.50
CA THR A 23 22.49 23.39 -9.33
C THR A 23 22.00 22.02 -9.76
N LEU A 24 22.51 21.52 -10.87
CA LEU A 24 22.24 20.21 -11.41
C LEU A 24 23.52 19.72 -12.07
N ASP A 25 23.96 18.51 -11.72
CA ASP A 25 25.17 17.91 -12.27
C ASP A 25 26.40 18.84 -12.16
N GLY A 26 26.58 19.42 -10.97
CA GLY A 26 27.68 20.34 -10.66
C GLY A 26 27.65 21.70 -11.37
N LYS A 27 26.58 22.03 -12.10
CA LYS A 27 26.44 23.28 -12.87
C LYS A 27 25.16 24.03 -12.47
N PRO A 28 25.07 25.36 -12.72
CA PRO A 28 23.80 26.07 -12.56
C PRO A 28 22.66 25.41 -13.34
N LEU A 29 21.47 25.34 -12.76
CA LEU A 29 20.32 24.68 -13.36
C LEU A 29 20.00 25.26 -14.76
N SER A 30 19.87 24.38 -15.74
CA SER A 30 19.48 24.71 -17.11
C SER A 30 18.56 23.63 -17.69
N VAL A 31 17.66 24.03 -18.58
CA VAL A 31 16.75 23.14 -19.32
C VAL A 31 16.82 23.42 -20.82
N ILE A 32 16.36 22.49 -21.64
CA ILE A 32 16.37 22.66 -23.10
C ILE A 32 15.27 23.64 -23.52
N GLU A 33 15.60 24.58 -24.41
CA GLU A 33 14.61 25.49 -25.02
C GLU A 33 13.67 24.75 -25.96
N GLU A 34 12.37 25.05 -25.84
CA GLU A 34 11.28 24.40 -26.59
C GLU A 34 11.48 24.46 -28.10
N SER A 35 12.02 25.57 -28.62
CA SER A 35 12.30 25.81 -30.04
C SER A 35 13.30 24.82 -30.68
N THR A 36 14.06 24.06 -29.87
CA THR A 36 15.12 23.15 -30.36
C THR A 36 14.81 21.67 -30.18
N ARG A 37 13.66 21.32 -29.58
CA ARG A 37 13.32 19.94 -29.17
C ARG A 37 12.90 19.01 -30.30
N ASP A 38 12.43 19.55 -31.43
CA ASP A 38 11.98 18.76 -32.59
C ASP A 38 13.16 18.32 -33.49
N ASN A 39 14.37 18.81 -33.22
CA ASN A 39 15.55 18.43 -33.97
C ASN A 39 16.18 17.18 -33.36
N ASN A 40 16.21 16.10 -34.14
CA ASN A 40 16.89 14.84 -33.83
C ASN A 40 18.42 15.02 -33.85
N SER A 41 18.92 16.00 -33.10
CA SER A 41 20.29 16.46 -33.10
C SER A 41 21.11 15.70 -32.08
N ASP A 42 22.21 15.11 -32.52
CA ASP A 42 23.25 14.56 -31.67
C ASP A 42 24.10 15.68 -31.07
N ALA A 43 23.44 16.58 -30.33
CA ALA A 43 24.14 17.65 -29.64
C ALA A 43 25.07 17.06 -28.57
N LEU A 44 26.33 17.48 -28.62
CA LEU A 44 27.43 17.01 -27.78
C LEU A 44 27.23 17.31 -26.29
N ASP A 45 26.35 18.25 -25.96
CA ASP A 45 26.21 18.81 -24.61
C ASP A 45 24.96 18.32 -23.85
N LEU A 46 24.13 17.44 -24.44
CA LEU A 46 22.99 16.86 -23.73
C LEU A 46 23.46 15.80 -22.74
N THR A 47 23.16 16.00 -21.46
CA THR A 47 23.36 15.00 -20.41
C THR A 47 22.04 14.40 -19.94
N ALA A 48 22.10 13.23 -19.30
CA ALA A 48 20.96 12.61 -18.63
C ALA A 48 20.27 13.59 -17.65
N ALA A 49 21.06 14.29 -16.84
CA ALA A 49 20.57 15.23 -15.85
C ALA A 49 19.74 16.36 -16.48
N ILE A 50 20.25 17.03 -17.51
CA ILE A 50 19.54 18.13 -18.20
C ILE A 50 18.24 17.62 -18.84
N GLY A 51 18.26 16.42 -19.42
CA GLY A 51 17.07 15.79 -19.98
C GLY A 51 15.98 15.53 -18.94
N VAL A 52 16.34 14.93 -17.80
CA VAL A 52 15.43 14.72 -16.66
C VAL A 52 14.87 16.04 -16.15
N ALA A 53 15.73 17.04 -15.93
CA ALA A 53 15.30 18.35 -15.44
C ALA A 53 14.33 19.03 -16.42
N THR A 54 14.55 18.88 -17.73
CA THR A 54 13.65 19.42 -18.75
C THR A 54 12.28 18.74 -18.69
N VAL A 55 12.24 17.40 -18.60
CA VAL A 55 10.97 16.63 -18.52
C VAL A 55 10.17 17.04 -17.28
N LEU A 56 10.81 17.10 -16.12
CA LEU A 56 10.13 17.47 -14.88
C LEU A 56 9.70 18.94 -14.89
N HIS A 57 10.57 19.85 -15.36
CA HIS A 57 10.24 21.27 -15.51
C HIS A 57 8.98 21.46 -16.36
N ASP A 58 8.91 20.82 -17.52
CA ASP A 58 7.81 20.98 -18.46
C ASP A 58 6.53 20.28 -18.02
N TRP A 59 6.65 19.23 -17.20
CA TRP A 59 5.50 18.58 -16.58
C TRP A 59 4.94 19.41 -15.41
N CYS A 60 5.79 19.70 -14.43
CA CYS A 60 5.46 20.45 -13.22
C CYS A 60 6.74 20.92 -12.51
N LEU A 61 6.90 22.25 -12.39
CA LEU A 61 8.07 22.87 -11.77
C LEU A 61 8.31 22.38 -10.33
N GLU A 62 7.26 22.18 -9.55
CA GLU A 62 7.35 21.67 -8.18
C GLU A 62 7.89 20.24 -8.11
N ALA A 63 7.68 19.42 -9.15
CA ALA A 63 8.32 18.11 -9.25
C ALA A 63 9.84 18.24 -9.44
N LEU A 64 10.29 19.17 -10.29
CA LEU A 64 11.73 19.47 -10.43
C LEU A 64 12.32 19.96 -9.11
N PHE A 65 11.61 20.81 -8.37
CA PHE A 65 12.06 21.22 -7.04
C PHE A 65 12.20 20.04 -6.09
N ALA A 66 11.26 19.09 -6.07
CA ALA A 66 11.37 17.90 -5.20
C ALA A 66 12.53 16.96 -5.58
N LEU A 67 12.90 16.90 -6.86
CA LEU A 67 14.12 16.21 -7.27
C LEU A 67 15.38 16.86 -6.69
N LEU A 68 15.43 18.19 -6.67
CA LEU A 68 16.60 19.00 -6.27
C LEU A 68 16.65 19.27 -4.75
N ASP A 69 15.52 19.21 -4.05
CA ASP A 69 15.41 19.50 -2.62
C ASP A 69 15.64 18.23 -1.78
N ILE A 70 16.89 17.77 -1.78
CA ILE A 70 17.35 16.57 -1.06
C ILE A 70 17.15 16.70 0.45
N ASP A 71 17.17 17.92 0.99
CA ASP A 71 17.01 18.21 2.42
C ASP A 71 15.57 17.94 2.90
N ASN A 72 14.56 18.32 2.11
CA ASN A 72 13.15 18.12 2.49
C ASN A 72 12.62 16.76 2.06
N TRP A 73 13.02 16.27 0.89
CA TRP A 73 12.52 15.03 0.33
C TRP A 73 13.63 13.98 0.41
N PHE A 74 13.39 12.94 1.19
CA PHE A 74 14.25 11.77 1.25
C PHE A 74 14.19 10.97 -0.04
N SER A 75 12.97 10.75 -0.54
CA SER A 75 12.71 10.10 -1.83
C SER A 75 11.76 10.95 -2.69
N PHE A 76 11.86 10.73 -3.99
CA PHE A 76 11.02 11.30 -5.02
C PHE A 76 10.85 10.25 -6.11
N THR A 77 9.62 10.08 -6.61
CA THR A 77 9.36 9.21 -7.75
C THR A 77 8.29 9.81 -8.64
N TRP A 78 8.63 9.99 -9.91
CA TRP A 78 7.69 10.30 -10.99
C TRP A 78 7.51 9.08 -11.88
N ILE A 79 6.25 8.69 -12.12
CA ILE A 79 5.90 7.57 -12.97
C ILE A 79 4.94 8.05 -14.06
N LEU A 80 5.23 7.67 -15.30
CA LEU A 80 4.29 7.76 -16.41
C LEU A 80 3.89 6.37 -16.88
N THR A 81 2.63 6.01 -16.69
CA THR A 81 2.05 4.82 -17.31
C THR A 81 1.62 5.15 -18.74
N LEU A 82 2.05 4.34 -19.70
CA LEU A 82 1.68 4.39 -21.11
C LEU A 82 0.73 3.22 -21.44
N ASN A 83 -0.23 3.45 -22.34
CA ASN A 83 -1.19 2.44 -22.80
C ASN A 83 -1.94 1.74 -21.65
N GLN A 84 -2.34 2.50 -20.63
CA GLN A 84 -3.01 1.96 -19.45
C GLN A 84 -4.20 1.06 -19.81
N GLY A 85 -4.19 -0.17 -19.28
CA GLY A 85 -5.20 -1.20 -19.52
C GLY A 85 -4.98 -2.08 -20.76
N ALA A 86 -3.95 -1.80 -21.57
CA ALA A 86 -3.64 -2.59 -22.76
C ALA A 86 -2.71 -3.78 -22.44
N GLU A 87 -2.48 -4.65 -23.44
CA GLU A 87 -1.48 -5.73 -23.33
C GLU A 87 -0.05 -5.18 -23.30
N ASN A 88 0.21 -4.11 -24.06
CA ASN A 88 1.48 -3.40 -24.13
C ASN A 88 1.54 -2.19 -23.16
N GLU A 89 0.91 -2.31 -21.99
CA GLU A 89 1.09 -1.33 -20.92
C GLU A 89 2.54 -1.34 -20.46
N GLY A 90 3.15 -0.16 -20.40
CA GLY A 90 4.52 0.03 -19.91
C GLY A 90 4.59 1.27 -19.04
N LYS A 91 5.60 1.34 -18.17
CA LYS A 91 5.82 2.49 -17.29
C LYS A 91 7.19 3.09 -17.55
N ILE A 92 7.25 4.41 -17.47
CA ILE A 92 8.49 5.18 -17.42
C ILE A 92 8.62 5.70 -16.01
N GLU A 93 9.80 5.58 -15.41
CA GLU A 93 10.06 6.06 -14.06
C GLU A 93 11.30 6.95 -14.02
N ILE A 94 11.22 8.01 -13.22
CA ILE A 94 12.34 8.84 -12.79
C ILE A 94 12.22 8.95 -11.27
N GLY A 95 13.16 8.32 -10.56
CA GLY A 95 13.23 8.26 -9.11
C GLY A 95 14.52 8.86 -8.57
N ARG A 96 14.47 9.23 -7.30
CA ARG A 96 15.63 9.57 -6.49
C ARG A 96 15.41 9.09 -5.07
N ILE A 97 16.38 8.38 -4.52
CA ILE A 97 16.45 8.06 -3.09
C ILE A 97 17.77 8.60 -2.56
N ARG A 98 17.71 9.54 -1.61
CA ARG A 98 18.87 10.29 -1.10
C ARG A 98 19.70 10.88 -2.24
N ASN A 99 20.90 10.33 -2.47
CA ASN A 99 21.91 10.76 -3.42
C ASN A 99 21.97 9.87 -4.66
N GLN A 100 21.02 8.96 -4.84
CA GLN A 100 20.98 8.07 -6.00
C GLN A 100 19.76 8.39 -6.84
N ILE A 101 19.98 8.58 -8.14
CA ILE A 101 18.96 8.75 -9.17
C ILE A 101 18.78 7.41 -9.87
N THR A 102 17.53 7.01 -10.06
CA THR A 102 17.15 5.86 -10.88
C THR A 102 16.21 6.34 -11.97
N MET A 103 16.37 5.86 -13.20
CA MET A 103 15.41 6.14 -14.26
C MET A 103 15.37 5.02 -15.29
N GLY A 104 14.26 4.87 -15.98
CA GLY A 104 14.13 3.87 -17.04
C GLY A 104 12.71 3.43 -17.30
N THR A 105 12.55 2.19 -17.76
CA THR A 105 11.28 1.60 -18.14
C THR A 105 10.98 0.33 -17.35
N LEU A 106 9.72 0.19 -16.93
CA LEU A 106 9.20 -1.00 -16.30
C LEU A 106 8.15 -1.67 -17.19
N GLY A 107 8.17 -3.00 -17.16
CA GLY A 107 7.15 -3.83 -17.79
C GLY A 107 5.82 -3.78 -17.02
N LYS A 108 4.82 -4.49 -17.56
CA LYS A 108 3.46 -4.58 -16.98
C LYS A 108 3.42 -5.21 -15.59
N ASP A 109 4.40 -6.04 -15.27
CA ASP A 109 4.59 -6.69 -13.97
C ASP A 109 5.37 -5.83 -12.96
N GLU A 110 5.71 -4.59 -13.31
CA GLU A 110 6.49 -3.66 -12.49
C GLU A 110 7.95 -4.12 -12.28
N HIS A 111 8.47 -4.98 -13.16
CA HIS A 111 9.89 -5.30 -13.22
C HIS A 111 10.61 -4.36 -14.18
N TRP A 112 11.84 -3.97 -13.82
CA TRP A 112 12.69 -3.14 -14.65
C TRP A 112 13.06 -3.88 -15.94
N GLU A 113 12.72 -3.29 -17.08
CA GLU A 113 13.23 -3.72 -18.39
C GLU A 113 14.54 -2.99 -18.70
N VAL A 114 14.63 -1.72 -18.30
CA VAL A 114 15.84 -0.89 -18.37
C VAL A 114 15.86 -0.03 -17.11
N MET A 115 16.94 -0.08 -16.34
CA MET A 115 17.16 0.81 -15.20
C MET A 115 18.56 1.39 -15.29
N MET A 116 18.66 2.72 -15.31
CA MET A 116 19.90 3.47 -15.32
C MET A 116 20.04 4.20 -13.99
N THR A 117 21.19 4.04 -13.36
CA THR A 117 21.43 4.57 -12.02
C THR A 117 22.62 5.53 -12.01
N PHE A 118 22.45 6.67 -11.34
CA PHE A 118 23.49 7.70 -11.18
C PHE A 118 23.60 8.08 -9.70
N ASP A 119 24.82 8.13 -9.18
CA ASP A 119 25.09 8.66 -7.84
C ASP A 119 25.43 10.16 -7.94
N ILE A 120 24.95 10.96 -6.99
CA ILE A 120 25.24 12.40 -6.89
C ILE A 120 26.47 12.58 -5.98
N SER A 121 27.57 13.10 -6.53
CA SER A 121 28.85 13.22 -5.83
C SER A 121 29.67 14.49 -6.20
N PRO A 122 30.39 15.13 -5.27
CA PRO A 122 30.23 15.03 -3.81
C PRO A 122 29.03 15.86 -3.33
N LEU A 123 28.46 15.49 -2.18
CA LEU A 123 27.37 16.25 -1.52
C LEU A 123 27.88 17.19 -0.42
N GLU A 124 29.09 16.96 0.09
CA GLU A 124 29.59 17.60 1.32
C GLU A 124 29.69 19.13 1.22
N ASP A 125 29.99 19.68 0.03
CA ASP A 125 30.15 21.12 -0.20
C ASP A 125 28.98 21.77 -0.98
N ASN A 126 28.03 20.97 -1.49
CA ASN A 126 26.88 21.45 -2.26
C ASN A 126 25.67 20.49 -2.13
N PRO A 127 24.83 20.64 -1.09
CA PRO A 127 23.63 19.81 -0.90
C PRO A 127 22.60 19.98 -2.04
N SER A 128 22.78 20.97 -2.92
CA SER A 128 21.87 21.34 -4.01
C SER A 128 22.27 20.83 -5.40
N GLY A 129 23.28 19.95 -5.56
CA GLY A 129 23.51 19.30 -6.86
C GLY A 129 24.95 18.97 -7.20
N GLY A 130 25.48 17.89 -6.61
CA GLY A 130 26.72 17.26 -7.04
C GLY A 130 26.67 16.72 -8.48
N LEU A 131 27.79 16.20 -8.97
CA LEU A 131 27.90 15.57 -10.29
C LEU A 131 27.12 14.25 -10.30
N TRP A 132 26.41 13.98 -11.40
CA TRP A 132 25.74 12.71 -11.63
C TRP A 132 26.77 11.74 -12.21
N VAL A 133 27.17 10.76 -11.41
CA VAL A 133 28.19 9.77 -11.75
C VAL A 133 27.49 8.45 -12.07
N PRO A 134 27.70 7.87 -13.27
CA PRO A 134 27.08 6.59 -13.62
C PRO A 134 27.44 5.46 -12.64
N ASN A 135 26.42 4.73 -12.19
CA ASN A 135 26.54 3.63 -11.23
C ASN A 135 26.25 2.27 -11.90
N ILE A 136 27.34 1.56 -12.21
CA ILE A 136 27.34 0.23 -12.86
C ILE A 136 26.84 -0.90 -11.96
N LYS A 137 26.79 -0.71 -10.63
CA LYS A 137 26.40 -1.79 -9.70
C LYS A 137 24.89 -2.03 -9.71
N GLU A 138 24.14 -0.96 -9.92
CA GLU A 138 22.68 -0.97 -9.90
C GLU A 138 22.09 -0.88 -11.32
N THR A 139 22.84 -0.42 -12.32
CA THR A 139 22.31 -0.28 -13.69
C THR A 139 22.10 -1.66 -14.35
N MET A 140 20.92 -1.86 -14.94
CA MET A 140 20.52 -3.11 -15.59
C MET A 140 19.79 -2.90 -16.92
N LEU A 141 19.96 -3.86 -17.84
CA LEU A 141 19.25 -4.01 -19.11
C LEU A 141 18.69 -5.45 -19.19
N GLY A 142 17.37 -5.57 -19.07
CA GLY A 142 16.70 -6.84 -18.81
C GLY A 142 17.30 -7.51 -17.59
N ASN A 143 17.71 -8.78 -17.68
CA ASN A 143 18.30 -9.52 -16.56
C ASN A 143 19.83 -9.38 -16.45
N ARG A 144 20.45 -8.38 -17.09
CA ARG A 144 21.91 -8.20 -17.14
C ARG A 144 22.31 -6.87 -16.53
N ASN A 145 23.37 -6.87 -15.73
CA ASN A 145 23.99 -5.63 -15.25
C ASN A 145 24.86 -5.02 -16.35
N VAL A 146 24.91 -3.68 -16.39
CA VAL A 146 25.78 -2.93 -17.30
C VAL A 146 27.08 -2.62 -16.58
N GLU A 147 28.21 -3.11 -17.10
CA GLU A 147 29.50 -3.04 -16.41
C GLU A 147 30.34 -1.80 -16.78
N ASP A 148 29.96 -1.06 -17.83
CA ASP A 148 30.68 0.12 -18.32
C ASP A 148 29.94 1.43 -18.01
N LYS A 149 30.63 2.36 -17.35
CA LYS A 149 30.09 3.70 -17.01
C LYS A 149 29.74 4.51 -18.25
N ALA A 150 30.52 4.41 -19.33
CA ALA A 150 30.25 5.17 -20.55
C ALA A 150 28.99 4.63 -21.26
N GLU A 151 28.74 3.33 -21.17
CA GLU A 151 27.50 2.71 -21.63
C GLU A 151 26.29 3.20 -20.82
N VAL A 152 26.38 3.26 -19.49
CA VAL A 152 25.31 3.80 -18.64
C VAL A 152 24.97 5.26 -19.00
N GLU A 153 25.99 6.10 -19.20
CA GLU A 153 25.79 7.49 -19.63
C GLU A 153 25.08 7.56 -20.98
N LYS A 154 25.53 6.76 -21.95
CA LYS A 154 24.94 6.69 -23.29
C LYS A 154 23.47 6.22 -23.24
N MET A 155 23.17 5.24 -22.39
CA MET A 155 21.80 4.77 -22.14
C MET A 155 20.95 5.88 -21.55
N GLY A 156 21.46 6.59 -20.53
CA GLY A 156 20.76 7.72 -19.90
C GLY A 156 20.44 8.84 -20.90
N ILE A 157 21.41 9.22 -21.73
CA ILE A 157 21.23 10.21 -22.81
C ILE A 157 20.18 9.71 -23.83
N SER A 158 20.27 8.44 -24.25
CA SER A 158 19.31 7.86 -25.19
C SER A 158 17.88 7.84 -24.63
N PHE A 159 17.74 7.51 -23.34
CA PHE A 159 16.47 7.48 -22.65
C PHE A 159 15.84 8.88 -22.60
N VAL A 160 16.57 9.90 -22.16
CA VAL A 160 16.02 11.26 -22.10
C VAL A 160 15.74 11.83 -23.49
N LYS A 161 16.53 11.47 -24.52
CA LYS A 161 16.24 11.83 -25.92
C LYS A 161 14.87 11.29 -26.35
N ASP A 162 14.54 10.04 -26.01
CA ASP A 162 13.22 9.47 -26.31
C ASP A 162 12.10 10.22 -25.57
N LEU A 163 12.30 10.55 -24.30
CA LEU A 163 11.32 11.32 -23.52
C LEU A 163 11.06 12.70 -24.14
N LEU A 164 12.12 13.37 -24.59
CA LEU A 164 12.07 14.68 -25.24
C LEU A 164 11.39 14.62 -26.59
N ALA A 165 11.80 13.69 -27.46
CA ALA A 165 11.24 13.52 -28.80
C ALA A 165 9.74 13.20 -28.77
N ASN A 166 9.32 12.36 -27.81
CA ASN A 166 7.92 11.96 -27.65
C ASN A 166 7.12 12.86 -26.68
N ARG A 167 7.74 13.92 -26.15
CA ARG A 167 7.14 14.86 -25.19
C ARG A 167 6.44 14.15 -24.02
N ARG A 168 7.14 13.21 -23.38
CA ARG A 168 6.61 12.33 -22.32
C ARG A 168 6.24 13.03 -21.00
N TRP A 169 6.19 14.36 -20.96
CA TRP A 169 5.54 15.14 -19.89
C TRP A 169 4.07 15.47 -20.19
N LEU A 170 3.62 15.32 -21.43
CA LEU A 170 2.25 15.64 -21.81
C LEU A 170 1.28 14.52 -21.39
N THR A 171 0.07 14.92 -20.99
CA THR A 171 -1.03 13.99 -20.75
C THR A 171 -1.73 13.61 -22.06
N GLY A 172 -2.17 12.35 -22.16
CA GLY A 172 -2.87 11.83 -23.33
C GLY A 172 -3.88 10.74 -22.99
N LYS A 173 -4.57 10.21 -24.01
CA LYS A 173 -5.46 9.05 -23.83
C LYS A 173 -4.64 7.85 -23.37
N ASN A 174 -5.11 7.15 -22.33
CA ASN A 174 -4.44 6.00 -21.71
C ASN A 174 -3.03 6.31 -21.15
N MET A 175 -2.76 7.57 -20.84
CA MET A 175 -1.54 7.98 -20.13
C MET A 175 -1.90 8.47 -18.74
N ARG A 176 -1.12 8.05 -17.74
CA ARG A 176 -1.34 8.46 -16.34
C ARG A 176 -0.01 8.81 -15.68
N HIS A 177 0.07 10.02 -15.15
CA HIS A 177 1.19 10.43 -14.30
C HIS A 177 0.87 10.13 -12.84
N GLU A 178 1.86 9.62 -12.13
CA GLU A 178 1.83 9.38 -10.70
C GLU A 178 3.10 9.96 -10.09
N PHE A 179 2.97 10.35 -8.83
CA PHE A 179 3.99 11.14 -8.15
C PHE A 179 3.99 10.81 -6.68
N PHE A 180 5.17 10.49 -6.17
CA PHE A 180 5.39 10.03 -4.82
C PHE A 180 6.58 10.78 -4.22
N VAL A 181 6.48 11.13 -2.95
CA VAL A 181 7.58 11.70 -2.19
C VAL A 181 7.57 11.14 -0.78
N GLU A 182 8.75 11.08 -0.18
CA GLU A 182 8.91 10.83 1.24
C GLU A 182 9.72 11.95 1.86
N SER A 183 9.36 12.32 3.09
CA SER A 183 10.13 13.28 3.87
C SER A 183 10.46 12.65 5.22
N PRO A 184 11.69 12.84 5.75
CA PRO A 184 12.03 12.45 7.12
C PRO A 184 11.07 13.09 8.14
N ASN A 185 10.50 14.25 7.81
CA ASN A 185 9.63 15.03 8.68
C ASN A 185 8.17 14.58 8.66
N ILE A 186 7.75 13.72 7.72
CA ILE A 186 6.34 13.35 7.51
C ILE A 186 6.00 11.98 8.14
N GLY A 187 6.95 11.31 8.82
CA GLY A 187 6.66 10.07 9.56
C GLY A 187 6.12 8.95 8.67
N VAL A 188 6.65 8.84 7.46
CA VAL A 188 6.25 7.82 6.49
C VAL A 188 6.86 6.47 6.87
N ASP A 189 6.09 5.39 6.72
CA ASP A 189 6.57 4.03 6.96
C ASP A 189 7.68 3.70 5.95
N PRO A 190 8.90 3.29 6.37
CA PRO A 190 10.01 2.94 5.48
C PRO A 190 9.73 1.75 4.53
N TRP A 191 8.56 1.11 4.64
CA TRP A 191 8.14 -0.02 3.79
C TRP A 191 7.02 0.31 2.79
N GLU A 192 6.53 1.56 2.74
CA GLU A 192 5.54 2.00 1.73
C GLU A 192 6.23 2.76 0.58
N ASP A 193 5.68 2.69 -0.64
CA ASP A 193 6.19 3.32 -1.89
C ASP A 193 6.09 4.88 -1.90
N GLY A 194 6.27 5.51 -0.75
CA GLY A 194 6.13 6.94 -0.54
C GLY A 194 4.70 7.47 -0.59
N MET A 195 4.53 8.73 -0.20
CA MET A 195 3.22 9.37 -0.19
C MET A 195 2.86 9.84 -1.60
N ARG A 196 1.84 9.22 -2.20
CA ARG A 196 1.26 9.70 -3.47
C ARG A 196 0.69 11.11 -3.28
N MET A 197 1.12 12.06 -4.10
CA MET A 197 0.72 13.47 -3.98
C MET A 197 0.61 14.17 -5.34
N ASN A 198 -0.14 15.28 -5.41
CA ASN A 198 -0.06 16.20 -6.54
C ASN A 198 1.14 17.14 -6.32
N PRO A 199 2.13 17.21 -7.23
CA PRO A 199 3.34 18.00 -7.02
C PRO A 199 3.05 19.50 -6.80
N HIS A 200 1.96 20.06 -7.34
CA HIS A 200 1.57 21.45 -7.11
C HIS A 200 1.23 21.80 -5.64
N TRP A 201 1.17 20.81 -4.74
CA TRP A 201 0.90 21.00 -3.32
C TRP A 201 2.16 20.96 -2.45
N LEU A 202 3.34 20.75 -3.04
CA LEU A 202 4.58 20.55 -2.29
C LEU A 202 5.08 21.81 -1.57
N TYR A 203 5.00 22.97 -2.24
CA TYR A 203 5.70 24.19 -1.81
C TYR A 203 4.78 25.40 -1.62
N GLU A 204 3.49 25.26 -1.95
CA GLU A 204 2.50 26.32 -1.79
C GLU A 204 1.33 25.82 -0.95
N THR A 205 0.79 26.71 -0.10
CA THR A 205 -0.45 26.44 0.62
C THR A 205 -1.60 26.29 -0.37
N LEU A 206 -2.44 25.27 -0.17
CA LEU A 206 -3.60 25.01 -1.01
C LEU A 206 -4.61 26.19 -0.94
N ASP A 207 -4.65 27.01 -1.99
CA ASP A 207 -5.65 28.06 -2.16
C ASP A 207 -6.90 27.49 -2.86
N LEU A 208 -7.96 27.26 -2.09
CA LEU A 208 -9.21 26.68 -2.61
C LEU A 208 -9.96 27.61 -3.57
N ALA A 209 -9.62 28.90 -3.58
CA ALA A 209 -10.19 29.85 -4.51
C ALA A 209 -9.54 29.78 -5.89
N LYS A 210 -8.42 29.05 -6.03
CA LYS A 210 -7.68 28.92 -7.29
C LYS A 210 -7.54 27.47 -7.72
N CYS A 211 -7.52 27.27 -9.03
CA CYS A 211 -7.10 25.99 -9.58
C CYS A 211 -5.62 25.76 -9.26
N THR A 212 -5.26 24.57 -8.75
CA THR A 212 -3.87 24.25 -8.39
C THR A 212 -2.94 24.13 -9.60
N THR A 213 -3.50 23.79 -10.77
CA THR A 213 -2.75 23.60 -12.02
C THR A 213 -2.59 24.90 -12.82
N CYS A 214 -3.67 25.64 -13.09
CA CYS A 214 -3.60 26.88 -13.90
C CYS A 214 -3.65 28.17 -13.07
N LYS A 215 -3.77 28.07 -11.74
CA LYS A 215 -3.81 29.20 -10.78
C LYS A 215 -4.95 30.21 -11.01
N SER A 216 -5.90 29.91 -11.93
CA SER A 216 -7.06 30.76 -12.19
C SER A 216 -8.03 30.72 -11.02
N THR A 217 -8.60 31.86 -10.66
CA THR A 217 -9.65 31.96 -9.63
C THR A 217 -10.93 31.27 -10.06
N ALA A 218 -11.63 30.65 -9.11
CA ALA A 218 -12.95 30.09 -9.34
C ALA A 218 -13.96 31.21 -9.68
N GLU A 219 -14.59 31.16 -10.85
CA GLU A 219 -15.73 32.01 -11.19
C GLU A 219 -17.01 31.45 -10.53
N SER A 220 -17.87 32.33 -9.98
CA SER A 220 -19.12 31.88 -9.35
C SER A 220 -19.97 31.08 -10.34
N GLY A 221 -20.35 29.86 -9.98
CA GLY A 221 -21.26 29.02 -10.78
C GLY A 221 -20.61 28.11 -11.82
N LYS A 222 -19.27 28.12 -11.98
CA LYS A 222 -18.55 27.13 -12.81
C LYS A 222 -17.77 26.18 -11.93
N SER A 223 -18.14 24.90 -11.93
CA SER A 223 -17.35 23.86 -11.28
C SER A 223 -16.05 23.63 -12.08
N LEU A 224 -14.93 23.56 -11.38
CA LEU A 224 -13.61 23.27 -11.96
C LEU A 224 -13.55 21.79 -12.39
N ASN A 225 -14.14 21.46 -13.54
CA ASN A 225 -14.31 20.07 -13.99
C ASN A 225 -13.10 19.47 -14.70
N ARG A 226 -12.07 20.27 -15.05
CA ARG A 226 -10.90 19.80 -15.82
C ARG A 226 -9.53 20.04 -15.17
N CYS A 227 -9.44 20.88 -14.15
CA CYS A 227 -8.14 21.36 -13.65
C CYS A 227 -7.91 21.16 -12.13
N GLY A 228 -8.69 20.30 -11.47
CA GLY A 228 -8.44 19.93 -10.07
C GLY A 228 -9.72 19.85 -9.25
N THR A 229 -10.08 18.61 -8.91
CA THR A 229 -11.20 18.28 -8.01
C THR A 229 -10.78 18.55 -6.55
N VAL A 230 -10.66 19.82 -6.17
CA VAL A 230 -10.36 20.23 -4.78
C VAL A 230 -11.57 20.01 -3.84
N TYR A 231 -12.77 19.85 -4.41
CA TYR A 231 -14.02 19.82 -3.64
C TYR A 231 -14.21 18.58 -2.74
N GLN A 232 -13.45 17.50 -2.92
CA GLN A 232 -13.59 16.27 -2.11
C GLN A 232 -12.62 16.18 -0.93
N VAL A 233 -11.53 16.95 -0.90
CA VAL A 233 -10.49 16.83 0.15
C VAL A 233 -10.78 17.73 1.36
N VAL A 234 -11.35 18.92 1.17
CA VAL A 234 -11.31 19.95 2.24
C VAL A 234 -12.55 20.00 3.14
N LYS A 235 -13.61 19.23 2.86
CA LYS A 235 -14.78 19.22 3.76
C LYS A 235 -14.53 18.53 5.11
N TYR A 236 -13.38 17.85 5.31
CA TYR A 236 -13.12 17.03 6.49
C TYR A 236 -11.77 17.27 7.22
N HIS A 237 -10.96 18.28 6.87
CA HIS A 237 -9.56 18.33 7.33
C HIS A 237 -9.06 19.70 7.82
N ARG A 238 -9.67 20.30 8.85
CA ARG A 238 -9.04 21.38 9.63
C ARG A 238 -8.84 20.97 11.09
N ASP A 239 -7.63 21.22 11.59
CA ASP A 239 -7.28 21.25 13.01
C ASP A 239 -7.08 22.72 13.43
N GLU A 240 -7.58 23.12 14.60
CA GLU A 240 -7.53 24.52 15.06
C GLU A 240 -6.14 24.94 15.54
N GLU A 241 -5.28 23.99 15.94
CA GLU A 241 -3.94 24.31 16.45
C GLU A 241 -2.87 24.43 15.34
N HIS A 242 -3.12 23.86 14.15
CA HIS A 242 -2.14 23.79 13.06
C HIS A 242 -2.77 24.22 11.72
N PRO A 243 -3.05 25.52 11.52
CA PRO A 243 -3.79 26.03 10.36
C PRO A 243 -3.07 25.83 9.00
N HIS A 244 -1.82 25.36 9.03
CA HIS A 244 -0.94 25.20 7.87
C HIS A 244 -0.55 23.74 7.56
N ALA A 245 -0.91 22.79 8.42
CA ALA A 245 -0.64 21.38 8.18
C ALA A 245 -1.87 20.72 7.56
N ILE A 246 -1.72 20.14 6.36
CA ILE A 246 -2.61 19.05 5.95
C ILE A 246 -2.15 17.84 6.75
N THR A 247 -2.54 17.79 8.03
CA THR A 247 -2.42 16.54 8.76
C THR A 247 -3.37 15.55 8.07
N LYS A 248 -2.84 14.38 7.74
CA LYS A 248 -3.68 13.23 7.42
C LYS A 248 -4.39 12.88 8.72
N LYS A 249 -5.45 13.62 9.10
CA LYS A 249 -6.46 13.04 9.99
C LYS A 249 -6.95 11.85 9.19
N TYR A 250 -6.47 10.67 9.58
CA TYR A 250 -7.15 9.43 9.33
C TYR A 250 -8.54 9.62 9.94
N ASP A 251 -9.44 10.26 9.19
CA ASP A 251 -10.87 10.07 9.33
C ASP A 251 -11.17 8.68 8.76
N SER A 252 -10.53 7.64 9.33
CA SER A 252 -11.39 6.57 9.80
C SER A 252 -12.24 7.24 10.88
N LYS A 253 -13.38 7.82 10.49
CA LYS A 253 -14.54 7.70 11.37
C LYS A 253 -14.73 6.20 11.50
N LYS A 254 -13.98 5.59 12.43
CA LYS A 254 -14.22 4.25 12.90
C LYS A 254 -15.70 4.32 13.27
N PRO A 255 -16.58 3.51 12.67
CA PRO A 255 -17.95 3.49 13.14
C PRO A 255 -17.87 3.30 14.66
N PRO A 256 -18.50 4.18 15.46
CA PRO A 256 -18.48 4.01 16.90
C PRO A 256 -18.99 2.59 17.16
N LEU A 257 -18.28 1.89 18.03
CA LEU A 257 -18.68 0.55 18.41
C LEU A 257 -20.12 0.62 18.93
N THR A 258 -20.96 -0.29 18.47
CA THR A 258 -22.29 -0.44 19.07
C THR A 258 -22.13 -0.78 20.55
N GLU A 259 -23.11 -0.49 21.40
CA GLU A 259 -23.07 -0.89 22.82
C GLU A 259 -22.83 -2.40 22.95
N GLU A 260 -23.43 -3.21 22.08
CA GLU A 260 -23.17 -4.66 21.96
C GLU A 260 -21.70 -4.97 21.64
N GLN A 261 -21.08 -4.27 20.69
CA GLN A 261 -19.65 -4.42 20.39
C GLN A 261 -18.75 -3.92 21.54
N GLN A 262 -19.20 -2.95 22.33
CA GLN A 262 -18.48 -2.46 23.50
C GLN A 262 -18.57 -3.47 24.66
N GLU A 263 -19.73 -4.10 24.86
CA GLU A 263 -19.95 -5.17 25.85
C GLU A 263 -19.22 -6.47 25.47
N GLU A 264 -19.29 -6.90 24.21
CA GLU A 264 -18.50 -8.04 23.69
C GLU A 264 -16.99 -7.81 23.90
N ARG A 265 -16.54 -6.56 23.75
CA ARG A 265 -15.15 -6.17 23.98
C ARG A 265 -14.79 -6.01 25.46
N GLY A 266 -15.76 -5.64 26.30
CA GLY A 266 -15.60 -5.54 27.75
C GLY A 266 -15.27 -6.88 28.43
N ALA A 267 -15.51 -8.00 27.75
CA ALA A 267 -15.36 -9.36 28.28
C ALA A 267 -14.04 -10.09 27.92
N VAL A 268 -13.05 -9.44 27.31
CA VAL A 268 -11.77 -10.08 26.93
C VAL A 268 -10.83 -10.21 28.13
N CYS A 269 -11.16 -11.09 29.08
CA CYS A 269 -10.34 -11.33 30.27
C CYS A 269 -9.15 -12.28 29.95
N MET A 270 -7.94 -11.72 29.80
CA MET A 270 -6.69 -12.48 29.98
C MET A 270 -6.15 -12.20 31.39
N ASP A 271 -6.76 -12.84 32.39
CA ASP A 271 -6.17 -12.92 33.73
C ASP A 271 -5.10 -14.01 33.73
N ASN A 272 -3.85 -13.57 33.91
CA ASN A 272 -2.63 -14.30 34.27
C ASN A 272 -2.59 -15.77 33.81
N LEU A 273 -2.14 -16.00 32.57
CA LEU A 273 -1.65 -17.31 32.12
C LEU A 273 -0.32 -17.71 32.78
N ASN A 274 0.27 -16.82 33.59
CA ASN A 274 1.64 -16.91 34.05
C ASN A 274 1.88 -17.96 35.16
N THR A 275 1.14 -19.07 35.17
CA THR A 275 1.48 -20.21 36.05
C THR A 275 0.97 -21.60 35.63
N TYR A 276 0.19 -21.81 34.56
CA TYR A 276 -0.56 -23.07 34.45
C TYR A 276 -0.57 -23.81 33.08
N ALA A 277 0.26 -24.86 33.06
CA ALA A 277 0.04 -26.22 32.54
C ALA A 277 0.19 -26.51 31.04
N GLY A 278 1.43 -26.68 30.58
CA GLY A 278 1.80 -27.72 29.60
C GLY A 278 1.19 -27.67 28.19
N ILE A 279 0.40 -26.65 27.84
CA ILE A 279 -0.07 -26.43 26.47
C ILE A 279 1.02 -25.67 25.71
N TYR A 280 1.57 -26.33 24.71
CA TYR A 280 2.58 -25.74 23.81
C TYR A 280 1.96 -24.63 22.95
N ARG A 281 2.59 -23.45 22.92
CA ARG A 281 2.15 -22.34 22.08
C ARG A 281 2.65 -22.54 20.65
N PRO A 282 1.76 -22.66 19.64
CA PRO A 282 2.23 -22.85 18.28
C PRO A 282 3.02 -21.63 17.80
N CYS A 283 4.16 -21.90 17.15
CA CYS A 283 4.94 -20.91 16.41
C CYS A 283 5.00 -21.35 14.95
N PHE A 284 4.62 -20.46 14.05
CA PHE A 284 4.75 -20.68 12.61
C PHE A 284 5.66 -19.63 12.01
N ILE A 285 6.75 -20.08 11.39
CA ILE A 285 7.66 -19.23 10.65
C ILE A 285 7.33 -19.38 9.18
N TRP A 286 6.87 -18.28 8.60
CA TRP A 286 6.50 -18.29 7.20
C TRP A 286 7.74 -18.33 6.31
N GLU A 287 7.75 -19.31 5.42
CA GLU A 287 8.71 -19.43 4.32
C GLU A 287 7.96 -19.39 2.98
N PRO A 288 8.62 -18.95 1.89
CA PRO A 288 8.07 -19.10 0.55
C PRO A 288 7.77 -20.57 0.26
N GLU A 289 6.56 -20.85 -0.23
CA GLU A 289 6.15 -22.20 -0.58
C GLU A 289 7.08 -22.82 -1.63
N THR A 290 7.36 -24.11 -1.46
CA THR A 290 8.02 -24.93 -2.46
C THR A 290 7.11 -25.14 -3.68
N PRO A 291 7.66 -25.44 -4.87
CA PRO A 291 6.84 -25.77 -6.04
C PRO A 291 5.83 -26.90 -5.80
N LYS A 292 6.16 -27.85 -4.91
CA LYS A 292 5.26 -28.95 -4.54
C LYS A 292 4.07 -28.48 -3.71
N GLU A 293 4.29 -27.57 -2.76
CA GLU A 293 3.22 -26.98 -1.95
C GLU A 293 2.31 -26.10 -2.80
N ILE A 294 2.89 -25.30 -3.71
CA ILE A 294 2.12 -24.49 -4.66
C ILE A 294 1.18 -25.39 -5.49
N GLU A 295 1.71 -26.49 -6.02
CA GLU A 295 0.93 -27.47 -6.79
C GLU A 295 -0.17 -28.12 -5.94
N HIS A 296 0.17 -28.55 -4.73
CA HIS A 296 -0.77 -29.16 -3.80
C HIS A 296 -1.93 -28.21 -3.47
N HIS A 297 -1.62 -26.98 -3.09
CA HIS A 297 -2.60 -25.94 -2.78
C HIS A 297 -3.45 -25.55 -3.98
N ARG A 298 -2.88 -25.55 -5.20
CA ARG A 298 -3.66 -25.38 -6.43
C ARG A 298 -4.67 -26.51 -6.61
N GLY A 299 -4.26 -27.76 -6.41
CA GLY A 299 -5.15 -28.92 -6.48
C GLY A 299 -6.29 -28.86 -5.47
N LEU A 300 -6.02 -28.43 -4.22
CA LEU A 300 -7.06 -28.24 -3.20
C LEU A 300 -8.09 -27.18 -3.61
N LEU A 301 -7.64 -26.08 -4.23
CA LEU A 301 -8.53 -25.02 -4.70
C LEU A 301 -9.35 -25.42 -5.91
N GLU A 302 -8.78 -26.18 -6.85
CA GLU A 302 -9.50 -26.71 -8.00
C GLU A 302 -10.58 -27.69 -7.54
N ALA A 303 -10.26 -28.58 -6.59
CA ALA A 303 -11.22 -29.50 -6.01
C ALA A 303 -12.36 -28.75 -5.28
N GLU A 304 -12.02 -27.71 -4.52
CA GLU A 304 -13.03 -26.89 -3.84
C GLU A 304 -13.90 -26.11 -4.83
N ALA A 305 -13.29 -25.49 -5.85
CA ALA A 305 -14.02 -24.76 -6.88
C ALA A 305 -15.03 -25.68 -7.58
N LEU A 306 -14.63 -26.92 -7.89
CA LEU A 306 -15.51 -27.92 -8.49
C LEU A 306 -16.65 -28.32 -7.54
N ARG A 307 -16.37 -28.48 -6.24
CA ARG A 307 -17.39 -28.77 -5.22
C ARG A 307 -18.42 -27.64 -5.13
N VAL A 308 -17.95 -26.40 -5.07
CA VAL A 308 -18.77 -25.19 -5.01
C VAL A 308 -19.60 -25.04 -6.28
N GLU A 309 -19.00 -25.25 -7.46
CA GLU A 309 -19.72 -25.21 -8.74
C GLU A 309 -20.85 -26.24 -8.79
N LYS A 310 -20.59 -27.48 -8.36
CA LYS A 310 -21.61 -28.52 -8.29
C LYS A 310 -22.72 -28.15 -7.31
N PHE A 311 -22.38 -27.63 -6.14
CA PHE A 311 -23.36 -27.19 -5.15
C PHE A 311 -24.24 -26.04 -5.69
N ILE A 312 -23.65 -25.02 -6.31
CA ILE A 312 -24.39 -23.93 -6.95
C ILE A 312 -25.34 -24.47 -8.02
N GLN A 313 -24.86 -25.40 -8.85
CA GLN A 313 -25.67 -26.00 -9.90
C GLN A 313 -26.88 -26.76 -9.33
N GLU A 314 -26.69 -27.54 -8.26
CA GLU A 314 -27.78 -28.22 -7.55
C GLU A 314 -28.77 -27.21 -6.94
N GLN A 315 -28.29 -26.10 -6.36
CA GLN A 315 -29.14 -25.03 -5.84
C GLN A 315 -29.95 -24.35 -6.96
N ILE A 316 -29.33 -24.09 -8.11
CA ILE A 316 -30.01 -23.52 -9.28
C ILE A 316 -31.10 -24.47 -9.79
N GLU A 317 -30.81 -25.77 -9.90
CA GLU A 317 -31.80 -26.78 -10.33
C GLU A 317 -32.98 -26.86 -9.36
N GLN A 318 -32.72 -26.84 -8.06
CA GLN A 318 -33.77 -26.80 -7.05
C GLN A 318 -34.56 -25.49 -7.10
N ALA A 319 -33.89 -24.35 -7.29
CA ALA A 319 -34.52 -23.04 -7.42
C ALA A 319 -35.42 -22.89 -8.66
N LEU A 320 -35.21 -23.71 -9.69
CA LEU A 320 -36.03 -23.76 -10.90
C LEU A 320 -37.20 -24.77 -10.77
N THR A 321 -37.19 -25.60 -9.73
CA THR A 321 -38.22 -26.60 -9.49
C THR A 321 -39.28 -26.04 -8.54
N GLU A 322 -40.51 -25.84 -9.02
CA GLU A 322 -41.59 -25.30 -8.20
C GLU A 322 -41.86 -26.18 -6.96
N GLY A 323 -42.04 -25.52 -5.81
CA GLY A 323 -42.38 -26.18 -4.55
C GLY A 323 -41.18 -26.62 -3.69
N THR A 324 -39.94 -26.49 -4.17
CA THR A 324 -38.75 -26.67 -3.32
C THR A 324 -38.57 -25.50 -2.36
N ASP A 325 -37.86 -25.74 -1.25
CA ASP A 325 -37.54 -24.69 -0.27
C ASP A 325 -36.74 -23.54 -0.91
N ILE A 326 -35.81 -23.88 -1.80
CA ILE A 326 -34.95 -22.92 -2.51
C ILE A 326 -35.76 -22.08 -3.52
N PHE A 327 -36.71 -22.69 -4.23
CA PHE A 327 -37.64 -21.95 -5.10
C PHE A 327 -38.46 -20.95 -4.29
N ASN A 328 -38.97 -21.38 -3.12
CA ASN A 328 -39.74 -20.53 -2.23
C ASN A 328 -38.89 -19.38 -1.67
N GLU A 329 -37.60 -19.62 -1.37
CA GLU A 329 -36.66 -18.59 -0.95
C GLU A 329 -36.44 -17.53 -2.05
N LEU A 330 -36.13 -17.95 -3.28
CA LEU A 330 -35.97 -17.05 -4.43
C LEU A 330 -37.23 -16.21 -4.66
N LYS A 331 -38.40 -16.86 -4.60
CA LYS A 331 -39.70 -16.20 -4.74
C LYS A 331 -39.92 -15.16 -3.65
N ALA A 332 -39.58 -15.47 -2.40
CA ALA A 332 -39.71 -14.55 -1.27
C ALA A 332 -38.77 -13.33 -1.43
N VAL A 333 -37.53 -13.53 -1.89
CA VAL A 333 -36.59 -12.44 -2.19
C VAL A 333 -37.15 -11.52 -3.28
N ASN A 334 -37.66 -12.07 -4.37
CA ASN A 334 -38.22 -11.28 -5.47
C ASN A 334 -39.55 -10.62 -5.11
N GLU A 335 -40.35 -11.20 -4.23
CA GLU A 335 -41.53 -10.54 -3.66
C GLU A 335 -41.16 -9.30 -2.84
N LYS A 336 -40.16 -9.38 -1.97
CA LYS A 336 -39.66 -8.21 -1.22
C LYS A 336 -39.17 -7.10 -2.14
N ILE A 337 -38.49 -7.44 -3.24
CA ILE A 337 -38.06 -6.47 -4.25
C ILE A 337 -39.26 -5.81 -4.94
N ARG A 338 -40.30 -6.57 -5.27
CA ARG A 338 -41.53 -6.05 -5.88
C ARG A 338 -42.26 -5.09 -4.93
N GLN A 339 -42.39 -5.45 -3.65
CA GLN A 339 -42.98 -4.58 -2.62
C GLN A 339 -42.19 -3.28 -2.46
N ALA A 340 -40.87 -3.35 -2.30
CA ALA A 340 -40.03 -2.16 -2.16
C ALA A 340 -40.09 -1.24 -3.39
N ASN A 341 -40.19 -1.81 -4.60
CA ASN A 341 -40.37 -1.04 -5.83
C ASN A 341 -41.75 -0.37 -5.89
N ALA A 342 -42.81 -1.04 -5.44
CA ALA A 342 -44.15 -0.48 -5.40
C ALA A 342 -44.22 0.71 -4.42
N GLU A 343 -43.65 0.55 -3.22
CA GLU A 343 -43.53 1.62 -2.22
C GLU A 343 -42.72 2.81 -2.73
N ALA A 344 -41.56 2.55 -3.36
CA ALA A 344 -40.73 3.61 -3.93
C ALA A 344 -41.45 4.38 -5.04
N LYS A 345 -42.25 3.69 -5.87
CA LYS A 345 -43.05 4.30 -6.94
C LYS A 345 -44.21 5.13 -6.40
N LEU A 346 -44.85 4.70 -5.31
CA LEU A 346 -45.87 5.46 -4.60
C LEU A 346 -45.28 6.75 -3.98
N ALA A 347 -44.09 6.66 -3.38
CA ALA A 347 -43.40 7.80 -2.80
C ALA A 347 -42.85 8.78 -3.85
N ASN A 348 -42.34 8.27 -4.98
CA ASN A 348 -41.84 9.07 -6.09
C ASN A 348 -42.04 8.34 -7.43
N PRO A 349 -42.93 8.82 -8.31
CA PRO A 349 -43.18 8.21 -9.61
C PRO A 349 -41.95 8.10 -10.54
N ARG A 350 -40.89 8.88 -10.27
CA ARG A 350 -39.61 8.87 -11.01
C ARG A 350 -38.51 8.04 -10.33
N ALA A 351 -38.80 7.36 -9.22
CA ALA A 351 -37.83 6.49 -8.56
C ALA A 351 -37.38 5.34 -9.48
N GLY A 352 -36.09 5.03 -9.46
CA GLY A 352 -35.55 3.88 -10.20
C GLY A 352 -36.09 2.55 -9.65
N ARG A 353 -36.19 1.53 -10.51
CA ARG A 353 -36.67 0.18 -10.15
C ARG A 353 -35.49 -0.74 -9.87
N LYS A 354 -35.51 -1.44 -8.73
CA LYS A 354 -34.62 -2.57 -8.45
C LYS A 354 -35.04 -3.76 -9.30
N GLN A 355 -34.08 -4.38 -9.98
CA GLN A 355 -34.35 -5.61 -10.75
C GLN A 355 -34.55 -6.78 -9.79
N GLU A 356 -35.44 -7.70 -10.17
CA GLU A 356 -35.55 -9.00 -9.52
C GLU A 356 -34.23 -9.77 -9.66
N LYS A 357 -33.90 -10.56 -8.64
CA LYS A 357 -32.69 -11.37 -8.65
C LYS A 357 -32.93 -12.65 -9.43
N THR A 358 -31.94 -13.03 -10.22
CA THR A 358 -31.87 -14.33 -10.88
C THR A 358 -31.31 -15.38 -9.92
N THR A 359 -31.49 -16.66 -10.24
CA THR A 359 -30.91 -17.80 -9.50
C THR A 359 -29.41 -17.62 -9.29
N GLU A 360 -28.66 -17.22 -10.32
CA GLU A 360 -27.21 -17.03 -10.26
C GLU A 360 -26.79 -15.86 -9.36
N LYS A 361 -27.69 -14.89 -9.14
CA LYS A 361 -27.45 -13.74 -8.24
C LYS A 361 -27.84 -14.02 -6.80
N VAL A 362 -28.75 -14.98 -6.57
CA VAL A 362 -29.16 -15.39 -5.21
C VAL A 362 -28.23 -16.45 -4.67
N PHE A 363 -27.93 -17.48 -5.46
CA PHE A 363 -27.14 -18.65 -5.05
C PHE A 363 -25.68 -18.54 -5.48
N LYS A 364 -25.11 -17.33 -5.40
CA LYS A 364 -23.71 -17.09 -5.72
C LYS A 364 -22.85 -17.43 -4.51
N GLU A 365 -22.04 -18.48 -4.61
CA GLU A 365 -20.94 -18.67 -3.66
C GLU A 365 -19.64 -18.02 -4.13
N GLU A 366 -18.75 -17.77 -3.16
CA GLU A 366 -17.42 -17.26 -3.42
C GLU A 366 -16.54 -18.38 -3.99
N VAL A 367 -16.13 -18.25 -5.26
CA VAL A 367 -15.09 -19.12 -5.82
C VAL A 367 -13.73 -18.63 -5.34
N PHE A 368 -13.10 -19.41 -4.47
CA PHE A 368 -11.77 -19.10 -3.94
C PHE A 368 -10.70 -19.26 -5.02
N LYS A 369 -9.96 -18.18 -5.31
CA LYS A 369 -8.82 -18.19 -6.24
C LYS A 369 -7.59 -17.60 -5.58
N ARG A 370 -6.40 -18.16 -5.83
CA ARG A 370 -5.13 -17.51 -5.42
C ARG A 370 -4.98 -16.21 -6.21
N THR A 371 -4.58 -15.16 -5.51
CA THR A 371 -4.40 -13.81 -6.07
C THR A 371 -2.94 -13.37 -6.08
N SER A 372 -2.02 -14.15 -5.52
CA SER A 372 -0.62 -13.73 -5.36
C SER A 372 0.20 -13.93 -6.63
N LYS A 373 0.57 -12.82 -7.29
CA LYS A 373 1.74 -12.72 -8.17
C LYS A 373 3.01 -12.31 -7.41
N LYS A 374 2.89 -11.77 -6.19
CA LYS A 374 4.00 -11.30 -5.35
C LYS A 374 4.17 -12.27 -4.16
N GLY A 375 5.39 -12.71 -3.90
CA GLY A 375 5.73 -13.85 -3.02
C GLY A 375 5.55 -13.62 -1.51
N GLY A 376 4.32 -13.32 -1.06
CA GLY A 376 3.92 -13.26 0.35
C GLY A 376 2.99 -14.40 0.76
N MET A 377 2.67 -14.48 2.06
CA MET A 377 1.69 -15.43 2.59
C MET A 377 0.31 -15.21 1.97
N ASP A 378 -0.35 -16.29 1.57
CA ASP A 378 -1.70 -16.23 1.02
C ASP A 378 -2.76 -16.84 1.95
N PHE A 379 -4.03 -16.73 1.55
CA PHE A 379 -5.14 -17.18 2.39
C PHE A 379 -5.21 -18.70 2.55
N ILE A 380 -4.70 -19.50 1.61
CA ILE A 380 -4.67 -20.97 1.74
C ILE A 380 -3.64 -21.36 2.80
N THR A 381 -2.45 -20.78 2.71
CA THR A 381 -1.40 -20.97 3.71
C THR A 381 -1.91 -20.57 5.09
N TYR A 382 -2.58 -19.41 5.20
CA TYR A 382 -3.17 -18.98 6.47
C TYR A 382 -4.30 -19.90 6.96
N ALA A 383 -5.16 -20.39 6.07
CA ALA A 383 -6.19 -21.37 6.43
C ALA A 383 -5.57 -22.66 7.00
N ASN A 384 -4.48 -23.13 6.40
CA ASN A 384 -3.75 -24.31 6.84
C ASN A 384 -3.08 -24.09 8.22
N ILE A 385 -2.56 -22.89 8.49
CA ILE A 385 -2.07 -22.49 9.82
C ILE A 385 -3.21 -22.51 10.84
N CYS A 386 -4.36 -21.93 10.49
CA CYS A 386 -5.52 -21.92 11.37
C CYS A 386 -5.96 -23.33 11.73
N GLU A 387 -6.15 -24.19 10.72
CA GLU A 387 -6.66 -25.55 10.91
C GLU A 387 -5.70 -26.44 11.70
N ASN A 388 -4.39 -26.40 11.40
CA ASN A 388 -3.46 -27.35 11.98
C ASN A 388 -2.78 -26.87 13.26
N LEU A 389 -2.75 -25.56 13.51
CA LEU A 389 -2.02 -24.98 14.64
C LEU A 389 -2.94 -24.20 15.58
N LEU A 390 -3.66 -23.19 15.06
CA LEU A 390 -4.44 -22.29 15.90
C LEU A 390 -5.64 -22.97 16.54
N PHE A 391 -6.44 -23.69 15.75
CA PHE A 391 -7.65 -24.36 16.20
C PHE A 391 -7.37 -25.45 17.24
N PRO A 392 -6.41 -26.38 17.04
CA PRO A 392 -6.02 -27.33 18.08
C PRO A 392 -5.51 -26.67 19.37
N TYR A 393 -4.82 -25.53 19.25
CA TYR A 393 -4.36 -24.77 20.41
C TYR A 393 -5.54 -24.15 21.18
N VAL A 394 -6.51 -23.58 20.48
CA VAL A 394 -7.74 -23.05 21.09
C VAL A 394 -8.55 -24.17 21.77
N ASP A 395 -8.68 -25.33 21.14
CA ASP A 395 -9.34 -26.50 21.73
C ASP A 395 -8.64 -26.95 23.01
N ALA A 396 -7.31 -26.96 23.02
CA ALA A 396 -6.54 -27.31 24.21
C ALA A 396 -6.79 -26.32 25.36
N ILE A 397 -6.78 -25.01 25.07
CA ILE A 397 -7.11 -23.97 26.06
C ILE A 397 -8.54 -24.15 26.58
N GLN A 398 -9.51 -24.31 25.67
CA GLN A 398 -10.93 -24.43 26.02
C GLN A 398 -11.19 -25.68 26.86
N LYS A 399 -10.47 -26.78 26.59
CA LYS A 399 -10.51 -28.00 27.40
C LYS A 399 -9.91 -27.82 28.79
N GLN A 400 -8.81 -27.07 28.90
CA GLN A 400 -8.18 -26.78 30.19
C GLN A 400 -9.02 -25.82 31.03
N TYR A 401 -9.72 -24.88 30.39
CA TYR A 401 -10.54 -23.85 31.03
C TYR A 401 -12.00 -23.89 30.53
N PRO A 402 -12.76 -24.94 30.84
CA PRO A 402 -14.10 -25.16 30.27
C PRO A 402 -15.14 -24.12 30.68
N SER A 403 -14.90 -23.38 31.77
CA SER A 403 -15.78 -22.30 32.22
C SER A 403 -15.46 -20.93 31.61
N ARG A 404 -14.43 -20.85 30.76
CA ARG A 404 -13.98 -19.61 30.13
C ARG A 404 -14.29 -19.65 28.65
N GLU A 405 -14.58 -18.49 28.08
CA GLU A 405 -14.71 -18.35 26.63
C GLU A 405 -13.36 -17.98 26.03
N VAL A 406 -13.02 -18.61 24.90
CA VAL A 406 -11.78 -18.29 24.16
C VAL A 406 -12.14 -17.54 22.88
N TRP A 407 -11.53 -16.36 22.72
CA TRP A 407 -11.72 -15.49 21.57
C TRP A 407 -10.41 -15.30 20.81
N ILE A 408 -10.46 -15.42 19.49
CA ILE A 408 -9.32 -15.22 18.59
C ILE A 408 -9.32 -13.78 18.11
N THR A 409 -8.20 -13.08 18.28
CA THR A 409 -7.99 -11.72 17.75
C THR A 409 -7.02 -11.76 16.58
N GLN A 410 -7.37 -11.16 15.44
CA GLN A 410 -6.51 -11.06 14.25
C GLN A 410 -6.75 -9.74 13.52
N ASP A 411 -5.80 -9.28 12.71
CA ASP A 411 -6.02 -8.06 11.96
C ASP A 411 -7.05 -8.21 10.82
N ASN A 412 -7.49 -7.08 10.27
CA ASN A 412 -8.48 -7.08 9.17
C ASN A 412 -7.82 -7.29 7.79
N ALA A 413 -6.65 -7.93 7.71
CA ALA A 413 -6.04 -8.28 6.43
C ALA A 413 -7.01 -9.13 5.61
N GLY A 414 -7.12 -8.80 4.31
CA GLY A 414 -8.06 -9.48 3.41
C GLY A 414 -7.86 -10.99 3.33
N LEU A 415 -6.62 -11.46 3.53
CA LEU A 415 -6.29 -12.88 3.54
C LEU A 415 -6.91 -13.61 4.75
N HIS A 416 -6.97 -13.00 5.93
CA HIS A 416 -7.56 -13.60 7.13
C HIS A 416 -9.04 -13.87 6.91
N HIS A 417 -9.79 -12.86 6.48
CA HIS A 417 -11.22 -13.02 6.20
C HIS A 417 -11.49 -14.07 5.13
N LYS A 418 -10.66 -14.11 4.07
CA LYS A 418 -10.82 -15.08 2.99
C LYS A 418 -10.50 -16.51 3.46
N ALA A 419 -9.48 -16.68 4.29
CA ALA A 419 -9.11 -17.96 4.88
C ALA A 419 -10.20 -18.50 5.81
N ILE A 420 -10.76 -17.66 6.70
CA ILE A 420 -11.85 -18.08 7.59
C ILE A 420 -13.11 -18.45 6.80
N ARG A 421 -13.48 -17.67 5.78
CA ARG A 421 -14.61 -18.03 4.90
C ARG A 421 -14.36 -19.34 4.14
N TYR A 422 -13.13 -19.58 3.69
CA TYR A 422 -12.74 -20.85 3.08
C TYR A 422 -12.86 -22.02 4.06
N LEU A 423 -12.35 -21.88 5.29
CA LEU A 423 -12.52 -22.92 6.32
C LEU A 423 -14.00 -23.17 6.64
N HIS A 424 -14.79 -22.11 6.74
CA HIS A 424 -16.24 -22.21 6.95
C HIS A 424 -16.95 -22.92 5.79
N SER A 425 -16.50 -22.73 4.54
CA SER A 425 -17.05 -23.47 3.38
C SER A 425 -16.74 -24.97 3.46
N GLN A 426 -15.62 -25.34 4.08
CA GLN A 426 -15.26 -26.73 4.42
C GLN A 426 -16.00 -27.28 5.64
N GLY A 427 -16.84 -26.47 6.31
CA GLY A 427 -17.48 -26.83 7.57
C GLY A 427 -16.55 -26.84 8.77
N LYS A 428 -15.34 -26.26 8.66
CA LYS A 428 -14.36 -26.12 9.74
C LYS A 428 -14.40 -24.69 10.29
N GLY A 429 -13.99 -24.48 11.53
CA GLY A 429 -13.74 -23.13 12.01
C GLY A 429 -14.99 -22.35 12.46
N LYS A 430 -16.20 -22.94 12.37
CA LYS A 430 -17.49 -22.28 12.67
C LYS A 430 -17.77 -22.19 14.17
N GLU A 431 -17.14 -23.07 14.93
CA GLU A 431 -17.21 -23.21 16.38
C GLU A 431 -16.29 -22.21 17.11
N TYR A 432 -15.29 -21.65 16.42
CA TYR A 432 -14.34 -20.71 16.99
C TYR A 432 -14.84 -19.28 16.89
N ARG A 433 -14.60 -18.51 17.95
CA ARG A 433 -15.04 -17.13 18.05
C ARG A 433 -13.92 -16.18 17.67
N PHE A 434 -14.19 -15.28 16.73
CA PHE A 434 -13.26 -14.24 16.31
C PHE A 434 -13.76 -12.89 16.83
N ALA A 435 -12.91 -12.17 17.56
CA ALA A 435 -13.24 -10.84 18.04
C ALA A 435 -13.37 -9.87 16.85
N ALA A 436 -14.43 -9.06 16.84
CA ALA A 436 -14.62 -8.03 15.84
C ALA A 436 -13.63 -6.88 16.08
N ILE A 437 -12.76 -6.60 15.11
CA ILE A 437 -11.76 -5.53 15.24
C ILE A 437 -11.98 -4.45 14.19
N ALA A 438 -11.77 -3.20 14.60
CA ALA A 438 -11.94 -2.06 13.72
C ALA A 438 -10.80 -2.02 12.69
N ALA A 439 -11.15 -1.77 11.42
CA ALA A 439 -10.15 -1.65 10.37
C ALA A 439 -9.14 -0.53 10.70
N LYS A 440 -7.88 -0.71 10.29
CA LYS A 440 -6.80 0.28 10.47
C LYS A 440 -6.55 0.67 11.94
N SER A 441 -6.86 -0.20 12.89
CA SER A 441 -6.70 0.07 14.33
C SER A 441 -5.54 -0.71 14.94
N LEU A 442 -4.36 -0.65 14.31
CA LEU A 442 -3.14 -1.36 14.75
C LEU A 442 -2.76 -1.03 16.21
N ASP A 443 -3.12 0.16 16.69
CA ASP A 443 -3.00 0.64 18.07
C ASP A 443 -3.76 -0.24 19.08
N LEU A 444 -4.91 -0.77 18.69
CA LEU A 444 -5.72 -1.65 19.52
C LEU A 444 -5.22 -3.10 19.54
N TYR A 445 -4.20 -3.44 18.74
CA TYR A 445 -3.59 -4.76 18.73
C TYR A 445 -2.39 -4.79 19.66
N ASN A 446 -2.51 -5.53 20.76
CA ASN A 446 -1.43 -5.78 21.70
C ASN A 446 -0.24 -6.54 21.09
N ILE A 447 -0.45 -7.19 19.94
CA ILE A 447 0.60 -7.93 19.24
C ILE A 447 1.77 -7.02 18.81
N LYS A 448 1.53 -5.73 18.55
CA LYS A 448 2.58 -4.79 18.10
C LYS A 448 3.62 -4.58 19.19
N GLU A 449 3.20 -4.36 20.43
CA GLU A 449 4.09 -4.21 21.58
C GLU A 449 4.75 -5.54 21.94
N CYS A 450 4.03 -6.66 21.80
CA CYS A 450 4.61 -8.00 21.96
C CYS A 450 5.75 -8.23 20.97
N ILE A 451 5.54 -7.93 19.67
CA ILE A 451 6.56 -7.99 18.62
C ILE A 451 7.73 -7.04 18.95
N GLY A 452 7.44 -5.84 19.46
CA GLY A 452 8.46 -4.89 19.90
C GLY A 452 9.33 -5.43 21.05
N GLY A 453 8.72 -6.12 22.01
CA GLY A 453 9.41 -6.85 23.07
C GLY A 453 10.24 -8.00 22.53
N PHE A 454 9.65 -8.81 21.66
CA PHE A 454 10.30 -9.94 21.03
C PHE A 454 11.54 -9.54 20.23
N ARG A 455 11.44 -8.47 19.44
CA ARG A 455 12.58 -7.90 18.69
C ARG A 455 13.73 -7.46 19.59
N ARG A 456 13.44 -7.00 20.83
CA ARG A 456 14.48 -6.66 21.81
C ARG A 456 15.17 -7.92 22.32
N LEU A 457 14.43 -9.00 22.58
CA LEU A 457 15.03 -10.29 22.96
C LEU A 457 15.88 -10.90 21.84
N LEU A 458 15.47 -10.71 20.59
CA LEU A 458 16.24 -11.10 19.41
C LEU A 458 17.50 -10.24 19.18
N GLY A 459 17.70 -9.15 19.93
CA GLY A 459 18.85 -8.25 19.75
C GLY A 459 18.78 -7.35 18.52
N ILE A 460 17.65 -7.30 17.80
CA ILE A 460 17.51 -6.58 16.51
C ILE A 460 17.67 -5.06 16.67
N LYS A 461 17.40 -4.49 17.85
CA LYS A 461 17.50 -3.04 18.08
C LYS A 461 18.89 -2.53 18.46
N ASN A 462 19.79 -3.39 18.95
CA ASN A 462 20.99 -2.94 19.67
C ASN A 462 22.33 -3.49 19.15
N ASP A 463 22.36 -4.40 18.18
CA ASP A 463 23.63 -4.95 17.71
C ASP A 463 23.76 -4.95 16.19
N HIS A 464 25.00 -4.77 15.74
CA HIS A 464 25.53 -5.08 14.41
C HIS A 464 25.44 -6.59 14.05
N ASN A 465 24.50 -7.33 14.65
CA ASN A 465 24.32 -8.74 14.43
C ASN A 465 23.71 -9.01 13.05
N HIS A 466 24.23 -10.05 12.41
CA HIS A 466 24.04 -10.48 11.02
C HIS A 466 22.60 -10.79 10.58
N ILE A 467 21.56 -10.50 11.39
CA ILE A 467 20.14 -10.77 11.11
C ILE A 467 19.54 -9.77 10.10
N THR A 468 20.30 -8.76 9.67
CA THR A 468 19.89 -7.83 8.59
C THR A 468 20.07 -8.41 7.18
N SER A 469 20.65 -9.60 7.04
CA SER A 469 20.89 -10.24 5.75
C SER A 469 19.71 -11.08 5.28
N ALA A 470 19.32 -10.94 4.01
CA ALA A 470 18.29 -11.76 3.36
C ALA A 470 18.78 -13.16 2.92
N THR A 471 20.02 -13.54 3.26
CA THR A 471 20.57 -14.85 2.86
C THR A 471 19.80 -16.01 3.49
N LYS A 472 19.75 -17.15 2.80
CA LYS A 472 19.05 -18.36 3.29
C LYS A 472 19.60 -18.82 4.65
N ALA A 473 20.93 -18.90 4.79
CA ALA A 473 21.57 -19.33 6.04
C ALA A 473 21.23 -18.41 7.22
N VAL A 474 21.17 -17.08 7.02
CA VAL A 474 20.77 -16.15 8.07
C VAL A 474 19.29 -16.31 8.43
N ARG A 475 18.42 -16.54 7.45
CA ARG A 475 16.99 -16.81 7.71
C ARG A 475 16.79 -18.09 8.50
N GLU A 476 17.49 -19.17 8.17
CA GLU A 476 17.42 -20.45 8.90
C GLU A 476 17.88 -20.30 10.35
N VAL A 477 19.05 -19.70 10.59
CA VAL A 477 19.55 -19.43 11.95
C VAL A 477 18.61 -18.50 12.73
N THR A 478 18.06 -17.48 12.06
CA THR A 478 17.08 -16.59 12.70
C THR A 478 15.80 -17.34 13.04
N ALA A 479 15.33 -18.24 12.18
CA ALA A 479 14.14 -19.02 12.41
C ALA A 479 14.30 -19.97 13.61
N GLU A 480 15.42 -20.70 13.68
CA GLU A 480 15.78 -21.51 14.85
C GLU A 480 15.79 -20.67 16.12
N ARG A 481 16.42 -19.49 16.07
CA ARG A 481 16.48 -18.59 17.22
C ARG A 481 15.10 -18.07 17.64
N VAL A 482 14.21 -17.79 16.68
CA VAL A 482 12.84 -17.37 16.95
C VAL A 482 12.09 -18.48 17.71
N ILE A 483 12.22 -19.74 17.28
CA ILE A 483 11.60 -20.89 17.94
C ILE A 483 12.16 -21.06 19.36
N GLU A 484 13.48 -21.03 19.52
CA GLU A 484 14.12 -21.13 20.85
C GLU A 484 13.61 -20.05 21.80
N LEU A 485 13.54 -18.80 21.33
CA LEU A 485 13.07 -17.70 22.16
C LEU A 485 11.59 -17.82 22.49
N TRP A 486 10.76 -18.30 21.56
CA TRP A 486 9.30 -18.42 21.73
C TRP A 486 8.90 -19.29 22.93
N GLU A 487 9.75 -20.26 23.27
CA GLU A 487 9.58 -21.19 24.39
C GLU A 487 10.14 -20.66 25.72
N LEU A 488 10.76 -19.47 25.76
CA LEU A 488 11.30 -18.90 26.99
C LEU A 488 10.22 -18.20 27.82
N GLU A 489 10.34 -18.31 29.14
CA GLU A 489 9.51 -17.58 30.12
C GLU A 489 9.54 -16.06 29.92
N ALA A 490 10.63 -15.51 29.38
CA ALA A 490 10.71 -14.09 29.03
C ALA A 490 9.68 -13.66 27.97
N ILE A 491 9.17 -14.58 27.15
CA ILE A 491 8.06 -14.30 26.22
C ILE A 491 6.75 -14.21 26.96
N ASP A 492 6.54 -15.07 27.95
CA ASP A 492 5.35 -15.08 28.80
C ASP A 492 5.24 -13.74 29.51
N ASP A 493 6.33 -13.23 30.07
CA ASP A 493 6.40 -11.91 30.68
C ASP A 493 6.05 -10.78 29.70
N ILE A 494 6.49 -10.88 28.43
CA ILE A 494 6.15 -9.90 27.38
C ILE A 494 4.67 -9.97 27.04
N ILE A 495 4.13 -11.17 26.86
CA ILE A 495 2.72 -11.39 26.52
C ILE A 495 1.84 -10.93 27.68
N GLU A 496 2.15 -11.30 28.92
CA GLU A 496 1.39 -10.85 30.09
C GLU A 496 1.42 -9.33 30.21
N LYS A 497 2.59 -8.72 30.04
CA LYS A 497 2.74 -7.27 30.13
C LYS A 497 1.92 -6.52 29.09
N PHE A 498 1.96 -6.95 27.83
CA PHE A 498 1.41 -6.16 26.72
C PHE A 498 0.07 -6.66 26.20
N ALA A 499 -0.24 -7.95 26.37
CA ALA A 499 -1.50 -8.56 25.94
C ALA A 499 -2.51 -8.78 27.06
N SER A 500 -2.24 -8.31 28.28
CA SER A 500 -3.21 -8.32 29.38
C SER A 500 -4.46 -7.50 29.08
N TYR A 501 -5.56 -7.87 29.76
CA TYR A 501 -6.82 -7.12 29.70
C TYR A 501 -6.63 -5.67 30.13
N GLN A 502 -5.84 -5.42 31.17
CA GLN A 502 -5.60 -4.08 31.70
C GLN A 502 -4.92 -3.18 30.64
N CYS A 503 -3.93 -3.72 29.91
CA CYS A 503 -3.28 -3.00 28.82
C CYS A 503 -4.24 -2.73 27.66
N TRP A 504 -5.05 -3.72 27.29
CA TRP A 504 -6.07 -3.55 26.25
C TRP A 504 -7.14 -2.52 26.65
N ALA A 505 -7.67 -2.62 27.88
CA ALA A 505 -8.71 -1.75 28.39
C ALA A 505 -8.25 -0.30 28.46
N ALA A 506 -7.00 -0.05 28.88
CA ALA A 506 -6.41 1.29 28.86
C ALA A 506 -6.41 1.86 27.43
N LYS A 507 -5.94 1.10 26.43
CA LYS A 507 -5.95 1.53 25.02
C LYS A 507 -7.36 1.76 24.48
N ALA A 508 -8.31 0.89 24.84
CA ALA A 508 -9.70 1.01 24.43
C ALA A 508 -10.34 2.27 25.02
N MET A 509 -10.11 2.55 26.31
CA MET A 509 -10.58 3.76 26.97
C MET A 509 -10.00 5.01 26.33
N THR A 510 -8.69 5.03 26.06
CA THR A 510 -8.07 6.12 25.30
C THR A 510 -8.73 6.26 23.92
N CYS A 511 -8.92 5.18 23.18
CA CYS A 511 -9.62 5.25 21.89
C CYS A 511 -11.03 5.86 22.01
N ILE A 512 -11.77 5.53 23.08
CA ILE A 512 -13.10 6.11 23.35
C ILE A 512 -12.99 7.61 23.69
N GLU A 513 -12.09 7.99 24.60
CA GLU A 513 -11.86 9.39 25.00
C GLU A 513 -11.53 10.28 23.80
N TYR A 514 -10.75 9.75 22.86
CA TYR A 514 -10.35 10.44 21.63
C TYR A 514 -11.33 10.22 20.46
N ASN A 515 -12.55 9.73 20.73
CA ASN A 515 -13.60 9.50 19.73
C ASN A 515 -13.15 8.68 18.51
N GLY A 516 -12.30 7.67 18.75
CA GLY A 516 -11.80 6.74 17.73
C GLY A 516 -10.66 7.29 16.86
N ARG A 517 -10.09 8.46 17.19
CA ARG A 517 -8.96 9.04 16.45
C ARG A 517 -7.64 8.37 16.83
N ASN A 518 -6.74 8.28 15.85
CA ASN A 518 -5.39 7.73 15.99
C ASN A 518 -4.33 8.83 16.25
N ASP A 519 -4.73 10.06 16.59
CA ASP A 519 -3.83 11.22 16.81
C ASP A 519 -3.04 11.16 18.13
N PHE A 520 -3.02 10.01 18.80
CA PHE A 520 -2.21 9.77 19.99
C PHE A 520 -0.77 9.40 19.60
N HIS A 521 0.12 10.39 19.55
CA HIS A 521 1.56 10.17 19.70
C HIS A 521 1.92 10.25 21.18
N GLY A 522 1.88 9.09 21.85
CA GLY A 522 2.62 8.87 23.09
C GLY A 522 4.08 8.56 22.78
#